data_AF-A0A3D4ETY9-F1
#
_entry.id   AF-A0A3D4ETY9-F1
#
_cell.length_a   1.000
_cell.length_b   1.000
_cell.length_c   1.000
_cell.angle_alpha   90.00
_cell.angle_beta   90.00
_cell.angle_gamma   90.00
#
_symmetry.space_group_name_H-M   'P 1'
#
loop_
_entity.id
_entity.type
_entity.pdbx_description
1 polymer ?
#
loop_
_entity_poly.entity_id
_entity_poly.type
_entity_poly.pdbx_seq_one_letter_code
_entity_poly.pdbx_strand_id
1 'polypeptide(L)'
;MKNPFTSNFESFEGPMSPLVENLHGDKFDQLKDLISGGEGVLISLRAPRAGYGKTMLLSRLREELRGNSVMVPIDLSTGSRIDEKDILVRLLDQLTSMLPGKRDLTRLDFSVRRILANALIPLVESGEVPSPNRTESLRSLRETPEQVFDFHKESAAVAQWVRGQFPALAPRFLSVIGQSCGGVTGDLSQWFNVLSRFAMAPVESRSKNQDLLTEVSREEDRFQNGMSYHGPLTSFLKLITTTENIVLVVDEMDGLFCDSEAALRVANTLIGLRQAAPRMKVIFSVNDDVWESTFSRRIPLGMQDRFEDSVIRLQPLDEASVLELLRIRYVDGAEDLRQKIDLNDGDLYPRAILRAARDIIDLQATSEKSAAKQREVIDGNSRQRKDIGFAEISSEKVVETDLTESGKPDIPFASPVVKNKYPPKTVRRVTIPRKYLVQRIRQKSDSAPLPPAPPLHTSFESPFRLTDSPKSRGGEASATSISPPANEDIPSSKAGPADSDSIDELLRKFRER
;
A
#
# COMPACT_ATOMS: atom_id res chain seq x y z
N MET A 1 34.04 21.31 3.60
CA MET A 1 33.08 20.58 2.74
C MET A 1 31.88 20.14 3.56
N LYS A 2 30.67 20.05 2.99
CA LYS A 2 29.52 19.43 3.67
C LYS A 2 29.75 17.91 3.68
N ASN A 3 29.54 17.26 4.81
CA ASN A 3 29.76 15.81 4.94
C ASN A 3 28.75 15.06 4.04
N PRO A 4 29.18 14.21 3.09
CA PRO A 4 28.30 13.51 2.16
C PRO A 4 27.48 12.38 2.82
N PHE A 5 27.76 12.05 4.09
CA PHE A 5 27.10 11.00 4.87
C PHE A 5 26.09 11.55 5.89
N THR A 6 25.59 12.78 5.72
CA THR A 6 24.64 13.37 6.67
C THR A 6 23.25 12.74 6.65
N SER A 7 22.82 12.16 5.52
CA SER A 7 21.53 11.48 5.39
C SER A 7 21.67 9.97 5.63
N ASN A 8 21.12 9.48 6.75
CA ASN A 8 21.14 8.07 7.17
C ASN A 8 19.74 7.43 7.14
N PHE A 9 18.72 8.20 6.77
CA PHE A 9 17.33 7.76 6.72
C PHE A 9 16.86 7.93 5.28
N GLU A 10 16.24 6.88 4.76
CA GLU A 10 15.59 6.89 3.47
C GLU A 10 14.10 6.83 3.68
N SER A 11 13.34 7.57 2.88
CA SER A 11 11.89 7.42 2.83
C SER A 11 11.54 6.65 1.57
N PHE A 12 10.56 5.76 1.68
CA PHE A 12 10.04 5.04 0.53
C PHE A 12 9.41 6.00 -0.48
N GLU A 13 8.75 7.07 -0.04
CA GLU A 13 8.05 8.01 -0.91
C GLU A 13 9.00 8.85 -1.78
N GLY A 14 10.24 9.09 -1.35
CA GLY A 14 11.25 9.80 -2.14
C GLY A 14 12.67 9.47 -1.69
N PRO A 15 13.50 8.81 -2.52
CA PRO A 15 14.85 8.46 -2.11
C PRO A 15 15.66 9.73 -1.81
N MET A 16 16.00 9.90 -0.54
CA MET A 16 16.82 11.02 -0.05
C MET A 16 18.31 10.82 -0.34
N SER A 17 18.70 9.61 -0.76
CA SER A 17 20.06 9.23 -1.14
C SER A 17 20.12 8.81 -2.61
N PRO A 18 21.29 8.92 -3.26
CA PRO A 18 21.52 8.23 -4.53
C PRO A 18 21.29 6.72 -4.38
N LEU A 19 20.57 6.13 -5.34
CA LEU A 19 20.28 4.71 -5.38
C LEU A 19 21.56 3.92 -5.63
N VAL A 20 21.69 2.77 -4.94
CA VAL A 20 22.84 1.88 -5.08
C VAL A 20 22.44 0.69 -5.94
N GLU A 21 23.01 0.59 -7.15
CA GLU A 21 22.62 -0.38 -8.18
C GLU A 21 22.96 -1.84 -7.85
N ASN A 22 23.86 -2.10 -6.91
CA ASN A 22 24.29 -3.47 -6.60
C ASN A 22 24.02 -3.88 -5.15
N LEU A 23 23.40 -3.00 -4.37
CA LEU A 23 23.07 -3.30 -2.98
C LEU A 23 22.06 -4.45 -2.90
N HIS A 24 22.49 -5.59 -2.34
CA HIS A 24 21.73 -6.83 -2.28
C HIS A 24 21.26 -7.32 -3.67
N GLY A 25 22.10 -7.24 -4.69
CA GLY A 25 21.77 -7.58 -6.10
C GLY A 25 20.94 -8.87 -6.26
N ASP A 26 21.43 -10.00 -5.76
CA ASP A 26 20.70 -11.29 -5.86
C ASP A 26 19.30 -11.24 -5.22
N LYS A 27 19.15 -10.54 -4.10
CA LYS A 27 17.86 -10.40 -3.40
C LYS A 27 16.93 -9.43 -4.12
N PHE A 28 17.50 -8.41 -4.75
CA PHE A 28 16.77 -7.47 -5.58
C PHE A 28 16.19 -8.17 -6.81
N ASP A 29 17.00 -8.98 -7.50
CA ASP A 29 16.55 -9.74 -8.67
C ASP A 29 15.47 -10.76 -8.28
N GLN A 30 15.65 -11.47 -7.17
CA GLN A 30 14.61 -12.36 -6.62
C GLN A 30 13.30 -11.61 -6.33
N LEU A 31 13.37 -10.42 -5.74
CA LEU A 31 12.18 -9.61 -5.44
C LEU A 31 11.50 -9.13 -6.72
N LYS A 32 12.29 -8.72 -7.72
CA LYS A 32 11.81 -8.28 -9.03
C LYS A 32 11.12 -9.41 -9.80
N ASP A 33 11.67 -10.61 -9.78
CA ASP A 33 11.09 -11.77 -10.44
C ASP A 33 9.72 -12.15 -9.85
N LEU A 34 9.62 -12.19 -8.51
CA LEU A 34 8.37 -12.44 -7.81
C LEU A 34 7.31 -11.37 -8.11
N ILE A 35 7.72 -10.11 -8.26
CA ILE A 35 6.81 -9.01 -8.56
C ILE A 35 6.45 -8.95 -10.05
N SER A 36 7.30 -9.43 -10.94
CA SER A 36 7.04 -9.45 -12.38
C SER A 36 6.12 -10.61 -12.79
N GLY A 37 5.95 -11.62 -11.94
CA GLY A 37 5.05 -12.75 -12.17
C GLY A 37 3.57 -12.35 -12.33
N GLY A 38 2.77 -13.21 -12.97
CA GLY A 38 1.34 -12.96 -13.20
C GLY A 38 0.43 -13.24 -11.99
N GLU A 39 0.91 -14.02 -11.02
CA GLU A 39 0.14 -14.41 -9.83
C GLU A 39 0.40 -13.48 -8.65
N GLY A 40 -0.58 -13.41 -7.72
CA GLY A 40 -0.45 -12.61 -6.50
C GLY A 40 0.37 -13.33 -5.43
N VAL A 41 1.41 -12.66 -4.94
CA VAL A 41 2.37 -13.20 -3.97
C VAL A 41 2.44 -12.32 -2.73
N LEU A 42 2.62 -12.95 -1.57
CA LEU A 42 2.90 -12.28 -0.29
C LEU A 42 4.38 -12.50 0.03
N ILE A 43 5.17 -11.43 -0.07
CA ILE A 43 6.62 -11.48 0.06
C ILE A 43 7.00 -10.91 1.43
N SER A 44 7.65 -11.72 2.26
CA SER A 44 8.22 -11.24 3.53
C SER A 44 9.67 -10.80 3.31
N LEU A 45 9.89 -9.49 3.31
CA LEU A 45 11.23 -8.89 3.28
C LEU A 45 11.75 -8.75 4.71
N ARG A 46 12.68 -9.62 5.09
CA ARG A 46 13.23 -9.70 6.45
C ARG A 46 14.65 -9.18 6.53
N ALA A 47 15.01 -8.63 7.68
CA ALA A 47 16.38 -8.26 7.99
C ALA A 47 16.69 -8.55 9.47
N PRO A 48 17.96 -8.89 9.80
CA PRO A 48 18.36 -9.16 11.19
C PRO A 48 18.04 -8.03 12.17
N ARG A 49 18.16 -6.77 11.73
CA ARG A 49 17.82 -5.56 12.49
C ARG A 49 17.59 -4.38 11.56
N ALA A 50 17.12 -3.27 12.13
CA ALA A 50 16.99 -2.01 11.40
C ALA A 50 18.33 -1.54 10.80
N GLY A 51 18.28 -1.01 9.57
CA GLY A 51 19.45 -0.43 8.89
C GLY A 51 20.11 -1.29 7.82
N TYR A 52 19.62 -2.51 7.58
CA TYR A 52 20.10 -3.41 6.52
C TYR A 52 19.74 -2.97 5.09
N GLY A 53 19.01 -1.86 4.94
CA GLY A 53 18.73 -1.26 3.64
C GLY A 53 17.41 -1.70 2.98
N LYS A 54 16.45 -2.25 3.75
CA LYS A 54 15.12 -2.64 3.23
C LYS A 54 14.43 -1.51 2.48
N THR A 55 14.31 -0.34 3.10
CA THR A 55 13.69 0.83 2.47
C THR A 55 14.47 1.32 1.24
N MET A 56 15.79 1.15 1.20
CA MET A 56 16.60 1.46 -0.01
C MET A 56 16.25 0.51 -1.16
N LEU A 57 16.18 -0.79 -0.85
CA LEU A 57 15.85 -1.84 -1.81
C LEU A 57 14.43 -1.64 -2.38
N LEU A 58 13.46 -1.32 -1.51
CA LEU A 58 12.08 -1.01 -1.91
C LEU A 58 12.00 0.26 -2.76
N SER A 59 12.75 1.30 -2.40
CA SER A 59 12.79 2.55 -3.17
C SER A 59 13.37 2.33 -4.56
N ARG A 60 14.48 1.58 -4.67
CA ARG A 60 15.08 1.18 -5.95
C ARG A 60 14.09 0.39 -6.81
N LEU A 61 13.45 -0.60 -6.21
CA LEU A 61 12.48 -1.45 -6.89
C LEU A 61 11.30 -0.65 -7.43
N ARG A 62 10.84 0.33 -6.65
CA ARG A 62 9.81 1.27 -7.10
C ARG A 62 10.28 2.04 -8.32
N GLU A 63 11.47 2.65 -8.30
CA GLU A 63 11.99 3.41 -9.44
C GLU A 63 12.08 2.56 -10.71
N GLU A 64 12.60 1.34 -10.60
CA GLU A 64 12.78 0.44 -11.74
C GLU A 64 11.43 -0.06 -12.30
N LEU A 65 10.44 -0.25 -11.44
CA LEU A 65 9.11 -0.73 -11.82
C LEU A 65 8.06 0.39 -12.00
N ARG A 66 8.43 1.68 -11.93
CA ARG A 66 7.50 2.83 -12.06
C ARG A 66 6.59 2.75 -13.29
N GLY A 67 7.11 2.23 -14.40
CA GLY A 67 6.34 2.07 -15.65
C GLY A 67 5.42 0.85 -15.68
N ASN A 68 5.79 -0.23 -14.99
CA ASN A 68 5.14 -1.53 -15.14
C ASN A 68 4.26 -1.91 -13.95
N SER A 69 4.41 -1.23 -12.80
CA SER A 69 3.73 -1.58 -11.56
C SER A 69 3.31 -0.33 -10.79
N VAL A 70 2.28 -0.48 -9.96
CA VAL A 70 1.75 0.55 -9.06
C VAL A 70 2.10 0.11 -7.64
N MET A 71 3.04 0.81 -7.00
CA MET A 71 3.48 0.50 -5.64
C MET A 71 2.86 1.49 -4.65
N VAL A 72 2.08 0.95 -3.71
CA VAL A 72 1.35 1.76 -2.72
C VAL A 72 1.90 1.48 -1.33
N PRO A 73 2.52 2.49 -0.67
CA PRO A 73 2.90 2.36 0.72
C PRO A 73 1.65 2.30 1.61
N ILE A 74 1.70 1.44 2.62
CA ILE A 74 0.69 1.31 3.65
C ILE A 74 1.30 1.81 4.96
N ASP A 75 0.79 2.95 5.41
CA ASP A 75 1.12 3.51 6.71
C ASP A 75 0.16 2.94 7.77
N LEU A 76 0.70 2.57 8.92
CA LEU A 76 -0.12 2.15 10.06
C LEU A 76 -0.70 3.40 10.74
N SER A 77 -2.02 3.51 10.76
CA SER A 77 -2.72 4.61 11.44
C SER A 77 -2.66 4.47 12.97
N THR A 78 -3.10 5.50 13.68
CA THR A 78 -3.15 5.55 15.15
C THR A 78 -3.87 4.31 15.71
N GLY A 79 -3.16 3.52 16.52
CA GLY A 79 -3.67 2.23 17.03
C GLY A 79 -3.29 1.01 16.17
N SER A 80 -2.33 1.18 15.27
CA SER A 80 -1.71 0.11 14.48
C SER A 80 -2.72 -0.65 13.63
N ARG A 81 -3.53 0.13 12.90
CA ARG A 81 -4.54 -0.38 11.97
C ARG A 81 -4.22 0.08 10.56
N ILE A 82 -4.48 -0.80 9.60
CA ILE A 82 -4.47 -0.45 8.18
C ILE A 82 -5.72 0.38 7.91
N ASP A 83 -5.54 1.58 7.38
CA ASP A 83 -6.65 2.40 6.90
C ASP A 83 -6.92 2.08 5.42
N GLU A 84 -7.94 1.26 5.18
CA GLU A 84 -8.35 0.83 3.84
C GLU A 84 -8.82 2.01 2.97
N LYS A 85 -9.35 3.07 3.59
CA LYS A 85 -9.72 4.28 2.87
C LYS A 85 -8.47 4.98 2.32
N ASP A 86 -7.43 5.08 3.14
CA ASP A 86 -6.15 5.69 2.74
C ASP A 86 -5.51 4.91 1.59
N ILE A 87 -5.52 3.58 1.65
CA ILE A 87 -5.04 2.72 0.55
C ILE A 87 -5.80 3.02 -0.75
N LEU A 88 -7.13 3.07 -0.69
CA LEU A 88 -7.95 3.32 -1.87
C LEU A 88 -7.70 4.72 -2.44
N VAL A 89 -7.60 5.75 -1.59
CA VAL A 89 -7.28 7.12 -2.00
C VAL A 89 -5.92 7.17 -2.70
N ARG A 90 -4.87 6.59 -2.11
CA ARG A 90 -3.52 6.57 -2.69
C ARG A 90 -3.46 5.81 -4.01
N LEU A 91 -4.19 4.70 -4.12
CA LEU A 91 -4.32 3.96 -5.38
C LEU A 91 -4.94 4.83 -6.48
N LEU A 92 -6.05 5.50 -6.17
CA LEU A 92 -6.71 6.39 -7.11
C LEU A 92 -5.81 7.57 -7.49
N ASP A 93 -5.13 8.21 -6.52
CA ASP A 93 -4.18 9.30 -6.77
C ASP A 93 -3.06 8.89 -7.73
N GLN A 94 -2.46 7.71 -7.54
CA GLN A 94 -1.42 7.21 -8.44
C GLN A 94 -1.98 6.88 -9.84
N LEU A 95 -3.17 6.30 -9.92
CA LEU A 95 -3.78 5.89 -11.18
C LEU A 95 -4.35 7.08 -11.98
N THR A 96 -4.84 8.11 -11.32
CA THR A 96 -5.35 9.33 -11.97
C THR A 96 -4.28 10.40 -12.20
N SER A 97 -3.03 10.13 -11.82
CA SER A 97 -1.91 10.97 -12.21
C SER A 97 -1.78 11.04 -13.75
N MET A 98 -1.59 12.25 -14.27
CA MET A 98 -1.47 12.48 -15.71
C MET A 98 -0.15 11.92 -16.22
N LEU A 99 -0.22 11.16 -17.32
CA LEU A 99 0.97 10.60 -17.94
C LEU A 99 1.62 11.62 -18.88
N PRO A 100 2.93 11.90 -18.74
CA PRO A 100 3.61 12.87 -19.59
C PRO A 100 3.59 12.42 -21.06
N GLY A 101 3.18 13.32 -21.96
CA GLY A 101 3.14 13.07 -23.41
C GLY A 101 1.91 12.31 -23.93
N LYS A 102 0.95 11.96 -23.06
CA LYS A 102 -0.24 11.16 -23.42
C LYS A 102 -1.54 11.96 -23.34
N ARG A 103 -1.70 13.04 -24.13
CA ARG A 103 -2.98 13.80 -24.34
C ARG A 103 -3.88 13.93 -23.10
N ASP A 104 -3.33 14.28 -21.94
CA ASP A 104 -4.05 14.42 -20.65
C ASP A 104 -4.79 13.15 -20.17
N LEU A 105 -4.42 11.97 -20.68
CA LEU A 105 -4.90 10.67 -20.23
C LEU A 105 -4.10 10.19 -19.01
N THR A 106 -4.82 9.51 -18.14
CA THR A 106 -4.31 8.96 -16.88
C THR A 106 -4.02 7.47 -17.02
N ARG A 107 -3.25 6.89 -16.10
CA ARG A 107 -3.04 5.43 -16.05
C ARG A 107 -4.36 4.68 -15.86
N LEU A 108 -5.31 5.27 -15.13
CA LEU A 108 -6.65 4.73 -14.94
C LEU A 108 -7.40 4.60 -16.27
N ASP A 109 -7.30 5.59 -17.18
CA ASP A 109 -7.93 5.51 -18.50
C ASP A 109 -7.46 4.28 -19.29
N PHE A 110 -6.15 4.08 -19.35
CA PHE A 110 -5.56 2.94 -20.06
C PHE A 110 -5.98 1.62 -19.41
N SER A 111 -6.04 1.58 -18.08
CA SER A 111 -6.51 0.41 -17.33
C SER A 111 -7.97 0.08 -17.67
N VAL A 112 -8.87 1.07 -17.65
CA VAL A 112 -10.30 0.86 -17.95
C VAL A 112 -10.50 0.44 -19.41
N ARG A 113 -9.79 1.03 -20.36
CA ARG A 113 -9.82 0.62 -21.77
C ARG A 113 -9.42 -0.85 -21.94
N ARG A 114 -8.41 -1.30 -21.19
CA ARG A 114 -7.98 -2.71 -21.16
C ARG A 114 -9.01 -3.62 -20.49
N ILE A 115 -9.65 -3.17 -19.40
CA ILE A 115 -10.76 -3.91 -18.76
C ILE A 115 -11.90 -4.14 -19.75
N LEU A 116 -12.32 -3.09 -20.48
CA LEU A 116 -13.36 -3.18 -21.50
C LEU A 116 -12.97 -4.11 -22.65
N ALA A 117 -11.72 -4.06 -23.11
CA ALA A 117 -11.22 -4.98 -24.12
C ALA A 117 -11.25 -6.44 -23.65
N ASN A 118 -10.78 -6.71 -22.43
CA ASN A 118 -10.81 -8.04 -21.83
C ASN A 118 -12.25 -8.56 -21.64
N ALA A 119 -13.22 -7.68 -21.41
CA ALA A 119 -14.62 -8.05 -21.33
C ALA A 119 -15.27 -8.28 -22.71
N LEU A 120 -14.84 -7.54 -23.74
CA LEU A 120 -15.40 -7.63 -25.08
C LEU A 120 -14.85 -8.82 -25.88
N ILE A 121 -13.58 -9.19 -25.69
CA ILE A 121 -12.93 -10.30 -26.41
C ILE A 121 -13.74 -11.60 -26.32
N PRO A 122 -14.15 -12.08 -25.12
CA PRO A 122 -14.93 -13.30 -25.00
C PRO A 122 -16.31 -13.22 -25.67
N LEU A 123 -16.94 -12.04 -25.69
CA LEU A 123 -18.25 -11.85 -26.32
C LEU A 123 -18.18 -11.86 -27.86
N VAL A 124 -17.07 -11.38 -28.42
CA VAL A 124 -16.78 -11.51 -29.86
C VAL A 124 -16.42 -12.95 -30.19
N GLU A 125 -15.73 -13.66 -29.29
CA GLU A 125 -15.41 -15.07 -29.44
C GLU A 125 -16.64 -15.99 -29.36
N SER A 126 -17.59 -15.69 -28.47
CA SER A 126 -18.85 -16.44 -28.38
C SER A 126 -19.81 -16.14 -29.53
N GLY A 127 -19.59 -15.04 -30.26
CA GLY A 127 -20.46 -14.58 -31.35
C GLY A 127 -21.67 -13.79 -30.88
N GLU A 128 -21.77 -13.48 -29.58
CA GLU A 128 -22.79 -12.59 -29.02
C GLU A 128 -22.66 -11.16 -29.56
N VAL A 129 -21.42 -10.70 -29.77
CA VAL A 129 -21.15 -9.42 -30.43
C VAL A 129 -20.75 -9.67 -31.88
N PRO A 130 -21.54 -9.20 -32.87
CA PRO A 130 -21.20 -9.39 -34.26
C PRO A 130 -19.96 -8.57 -34.63
N SER A 131 -19.02 -9.19 -35.34
CA SER A 131 -17.79 -8.56 -35.82
C SER A 131 -17.63 -8.82 -37.33
N PRO A 132 -17.49 -7.76 -38.16
CA PRO A 132 -17.32 -7.90 -39.62
C PRO A 132 -16.07 -8.69 -39.99
N ASN A 133 -14.97 -8.46 -39.27
CA ASN A 133 -13.72 -9.22 -39.40
C ASN A 133 -13.26 -9.67 -38.02
N ARG A 134 -13.71 -10.86 -37.61
CA ARG A 134 -13.46 -11.42 -36.27
C ARG A 134 -11.98 -11.52 -35.94
N THR A 135 -11.15 -11.96 -36.88
CA THR A 135 -9.71 -12.18 -36.63
C THR A 135 -8.95 -10.87 -36.40
N GLU A 136 -9.23 -9.87 -37.23
CA GLU A 136 -8.61 -8.54 -37.14
C GLU A 136 -9.13 -7.77 -35.93
N SER A 137 -10.44 -7.87 -35.63
CA SER A 137 -11.02 -7.23 -34.45
C SER A 137 -10.42 -7.78 -33.16
N LEU A 138 -10.28 -9.10 -33.05
CA LEU A 138 -9.65 -9.74 -31.89
C LEU A 138 -8.16 -9.37 -31.77
N ARG A 139 -7.44 -9.26 -32.90
CA ARG A 139 -6.05 -8.78 -32.90
C ARG A 139 -5.96 -7.36 -32.36
N SER A 140 -6.75 -6.43 -32.90
CA SER A 140 -6.75 -5.03 -32.49
C SER A 140 -7.15 -4.82 -31.02
N LEU A 141 -8.11 -5.61 -30.52
CA LEU A 141 -8.53 -5.59 -29.11
C LEU A 141 -7.43 -6.06 -28.16
N ARG A 142 -6.59 -7.02 -28.58
CA ARG A 142 -5.48 -7.55 -27.77
C ARG A 142 -4.24 -6.68 -27.83
N GLU A 143 -3.87 -6.19 -29.01
CA GLU A 143 -2.62 -5.46 -29.24
C GLU A 143 -2.74 -3.97 -28.94
N THR A 144 -3.89 -3.35 -29.25
CA THR A 144 -4.08 -1.89 -29.16
C THR A 144 -5.39 -1.48 -28.48
N PRO A 145 -5.69 -1.98 -27.26
CA PRO A 145 -6.94 -1.66 -26.56
C PRO A 145 -7.12 -0.16 -26.32
N GLU A 146 -6.00 0.56 -26.14
CA GLU A 146 -6.00 2.00 -25.93
C GLU A 146 -6.56 2.78 -27.13
N GLN A 147 -6.29 2.32 -28.35
CA GLN A 147 -6.73 2.97 -29.59
C GLN A 147 -8.14 2.56 -29.98
N VAL A 148 -8.49 1.29 -29.73
CA VAL A 148 -9.82 0.75 -30.03
C VAL A 148 -10.89 1.37 -29.14
N PHE A 149 -10.59 1.56 -27.85
CA PHE A 149 -11.45 2.20 -26.87
C PHE A 149 -11.13 3.68 -26.66
N ASP A 150 -10.83 4.40 -27.72
CA ASP A 150 -10.67 5.85 -27.64
C ASP A 150 -12.02 6.58 -27.76
N PHE A 151 -12.69 6.76 -26.62
CA PHE A 151 -14.00 7.42 -26.55
C PHE A 151 -14.00 8.89 -27.01
N HIS A 152 -12.83 9.50 -27.09
CA HIS A 152 -12.64 10.90 -27.51
C HIS A 152 -12.45 11.04 -29.02
N LYS A 153 -12.27 9.94 -29.74
CA LYS A 153 -12.10 9.94 -31.19
C LYS A 153 -13.38 9.46 -31.87
N GLU A 154 -14.01 10.31 -32.67
CA GLU A 154 -15.21 9.94 -33.43
C GLU A 154 -14.94 8.80 -34.43
N SER A 155 -13.72 8.72 -34.95
CA SER A 155 -13.32 7.65 -35.87
C SER A 155 -13.15 6.28 -35.18
N ALA A 156 -13.18 6.20 -33.85
CA ALA A 156 -13.08 4.94 -33.12
C ALA A 156 -14.45 4.26 -33.06
N ALA A 157 -14.82 3.56 -34.15
CA ALA A 157 -16.14 2.96 -34.32
C ALA A 157 -16.54 2.02 -33.16
N VAL A 158 -15.58 1.23 -32.64
CA VAL A 158 -15.83 0.31 -31.51
C VAL A 158 -16.16 1.08 -30.23
N ALA A 159 -15.40 2.12 -29.89
CA ALA A 159 -15.64 2.95 -28.72
C ALA A 159 -17.03 3.63 -28.78
N GLN A 160 -17.39 4.20 -29.94
CA GLN A 160 -18.69 4.85 -30.11
C GLN A 160 -19.86 3.85 -30.07
N TRP A 161 -19.67 2.66 -30.65
CA TRP A 161 -20.67 1.59 -30.57
C TRP A 161 -20.88 1.11 -29.14
N VAL A 162 -19.79 0.84 -28.39
CA VAL A 162 -19.87 0.44 -26.99
C VAL A 162 -20.53 1.52 -26.15
N ARG A 163 -20.24 2.81 -26.40
CA ARG A 163 -20.90 3.93 -25.72
C ARG A 163 -22.41 3.93 -25.96
N GLY A 164 -22.86 3.72 -27.20
CA GLY A 164 -24.28 3.68 -27.55
C GLY A 164 -25.03 2.46 -26.98
N GLN A 165 -24.35 1.33 -26.82
CA GLN A 165 -24.93 0.06 -26.36
C GLN A 165 -24.59 -0.29 -24.90
N PHE A 166 -23.93 0.63 -24.17
CA PHE A 166 -23.42 0.35 -22.83
C PHE A 166 -24.47 -0.21 -21.86
N PRO A 167 -25.71 0.31 -21.78
CA PRO A 167 -26.73 -0.23 -20.88
C PRO A 167 -27.06 -1.71 -21.15
N ALA A 168 -27.02 -2.14 -22.42
CA ALA A 168 -27.29 -3.52 -22.81
C ALA A 168 -26.06 -4.43 -22.64
N LEU A 169 -24.85 -3.89 -22.85
CA LEU A 169 -23.59 -4.63 -22.76
C LEU A 169 -23.06 -4.75 -21.33
N ALA A 170 -23.33 -3.77 -20.45
CA ALA A 170 -22.77 -3.73 -19.10
C ALA A 170 -23.04 -5.01 -18.28
N PRO A 171 -24.26 -5.60 -18.26
CA PRO A 171 -24.49 -6.88 -17.57
C PRO A 171 -23.65 -8.04 -18.14
N ARG A 172 -23.40 -8.05 -19.45
CA ARG A 172 -22.58 -9.07 -20.13
C ARG A 172 -21.11 -8.91 -19.79
N PHE A 173 -20.60 -7.68 -19.85
CA PHE A 173 -19.24 -7.36 -19.42
C PHE A 173 -19.01 -7.76 -17.96
N LEU A 174 -19.95 -7.45 -17.07
CA LEU A 174 -19.88 -7.85 -15.67
C LEU A 174 -19.88 -9.37 -15.48
N SER A 175 -20.65 -10.10 -16.28
CA SER A 175 -20.63 -11.57 -16.24
C SER A 175 -19.27 -12.14 -16.62
N VAL A 176 -18.68 -11.65 -17.71
CA VAL A 176 -17.35 -12.07 -18.19
C VAL A 176 -16.26 -11.70 -17.17
N ILE A 177 -16.28 -10.46 -16.67
CA ILE A 177 -15.31 -9.99 -15.68
C ILE A 177 -15.47 -10.78 -14.37
N GLY A 178 -16.69 -11.00 -13.90
CA GLY A 178 -16.97 -11.78 -12.69
C GLY A 178 -16.43 -13.20 -12.75
N GLN A 179 -16.57 -13.87 -13.91
CA GLN A 179 -15.96 -15.18 -14.17
C GLN A 179 -14.43 -15.13 -14.10
N SER A 180 -13.81 -14.09 -14.68
CA SER A 180 -12.35 -13.93 -14.70
C SER A 180 -11.74 -13.57 -13.32
N CYS A 181 -12.51 -12.86 -12.49
CA CYS A 181 -12.12 -12.42 -11.15
C CYS A 181 -12.50 -13.41 -10.04
N GLY A 182 -13.16 -14.54 -10.38
CA GLY A 182 -13.57 -15.57 -9.42
C GLY A 182 -14.61 -15.11 -8.38
N GLY A 183 -15.48 -14.15 -8.74
CA GLY A 183 -16.34 -13.44 -7.79
C GLY A 183 -17.83 -13.35 -8.15
N VAL A 184 -18.63 -12.89 -7.18
CA VAL A 184 -20.04 -12.53 -7.35
C VAL A 184 -20.12 -11.20 -8.10
N THR A 185 -20.92 -11.15 -9.18
CA THR A 185 -21.02 -10.01 -10.10
C THR A 185 -21.57 -8.72 -9.46
N GLY A 186 -22.28 -8.84 -8.33
CA GLY A 186 -22.86 -7.72 -7.58
C GLY A 186 -21.81 -6.73 -7.10
N ASP A 187 -20.74 -7.23 -6.48
CA ASP A 187 -19.71 -6.40 -5.82
C ASP A 187 -18.88 -5.58 -6.83
N LEU A 188 -18.78 -6.04 -8.08
CA LEU A 188 -17.99 -5.41 -9.14
C LEU A 188 -18.78 -4.39 -9.95
N SER A 189 -20.12 -4.50 -9.93
CA SER A 189 -21.01 -3.71 -10.79
C SER A 189 -20.85 -2.21 -10.61
N GLN A 190 -20.72 -1.77 -9.36
CA GLN A 190 -20.59 -0.37 -9.02
C GLN A 190 -19.31 0.24 -9.57
N TRP A 191 -18.15 -0.36 -9.24
CA TRP A 191 -16.86 0.11 -9.75
C TRP A 191 -16.78 0.05 -11.27
N PHE A 192 -17.29 -1.01 -11.90
CA PHE A 192 -17.29 -1.11 -13.35
C PHE A 192 -18.07 0.04 -14.01
N ASN A 193 -19.23 0.39 -13.46
CA ASN A 193 -20.04 1.49 -13.96
C ASN A 193 -19.35 2.85 -13.75
N VAL A 194 -18.81 3.09 -12.55
CA VAL A 194 -18.08 4.34 -12.23
C VAL A 194 -16.86 4.49 -13.14
N LEU A 195 -16.05 3.44 -13.29
CA LEU A 195 -14.87 3.44 -14.14
C LEU A 195 -15.19 3.60 -15.62
N SER A 196 -16.24 2.94 -16.11
CA SER A 196 -16.68 3.08 -17.50
C SER A 196 -17.19 4.49 -17.78
N ARG A 197 -17.96 5.07 -16.85
CA ARG A 197 -18.43 6.47 -16.95
C ARG A 197 -17.25 7.45 -16.92
N PHE A 198 -16.26 7.21 -16.07
CA PHE A 198 -15.01 7.98 -16.03
C PHE A 198 -14.28 7.97 -17.39
N ALA A 199 -14.11 6.79 -18.00
CA ALA A 199 -13.42 6.67 -19.28
C ALA A 199 -14.20 7.29 -20.47
N MET A 200 -15.54 7.32 -20.40
CA MET A 200 -16.41 7.89 -21.43
C MET A 200 -16.66 9.40 -21.26
N ALA A 201 -16.38 9.97 -20.08
CA ALA A 201 -16.56 11.38 -19.79
C ALA A 201 -15.50 12.24 -20.53
N PRO A 202 -15.88 13.44 -21.02
CA PRO A 202 -14.94 14.35 -21.67
C PRO A 202 -13.83 14.78 -20.69
N VAL A 203 -12.64 15.08 -21.24
CA VAL A 203 -11.42 15.35 -20.45
C VAL A 203 -11.60 16.52 -19.48
N GLU A 204 -12.39 17.53 -19.85
CA GLU A 204 -12.64 18.72 -19.02
C GLU A 204 -13.56 18.47 -17.82
N SER A 205 -14.42 17.43 -17.88
CA SER A 205 -15.36 17.11 -16.80
C SER A 205 -14.85 15.99 -15.89
N ARG A 206 -13.56 15.67 -15.96
CA ARG A 206 -12.97 14.58 -15.17
C ARG A 206 -12.96 14.96 -13.70
N SER A 207 -13.74 14.20 -12.97
CA SER A 207 -13.99 14.39 -11.56
C SER A 207 -12.72 14.09 -10.75
N LYS A 208 -12.52 14.79 -9.64
CA LYS A 208 -11.36 14.55 -8.76
C LYS A 208 -11.52 13.16 -8.12
N ASN A 209 -10.45 12.53 -7.62
CA ASN A 209 -10.52 11.23 -6.93
C ASN A 209 -11.60 11.17 -5.84
N GLN A 210 -11.84 12.32 -5.19
CA GLN A 210 -12.85 12.47 -4.17
C GLN A 210 -14.29 12.35 -4.71
N ASP A 211 -14.54 12.70 -5.96
CA ASP A 211 -15.83 12.54 -6.62
C ASP A 211 -16.09 11.08 -6.99
N LEU A 212 -15.05 10.35 -7.47
CA LEU A 212 -15.13 8.91 -7.72
C LEU A 212 -15.43 8.14 -6.43
N LEU A 213 -14.73 8.48 -5.34
CA LEU A 213 -14.98 7.91 -4.02
C LEU A 213 -16.38 8.25 -3.51
N THR A 214 -16.81 9.50 -3.68
CA THR A 214 -18.16 9.94 -3.27
C THR A 214 -19.23 9.19 -4.05
N GLU A 215 -19.02 8.94 -5.34
CA GLU A 215 -19.96 8.19 -6.17
C GLU A 215 -20.08 6.72 -5.74
N VAL A 216 -18.96 6.10 -5.37
CA VAL A 216 -18.95 4.73 -4.82
C VAL A 216 -19.56 4.68 -3.41
N SER A 217 -19.33 5.69 -2.57
CA SER A 217 -19.95 5.72 -1.24
C SER A 217 -21.46 6.00 -1.28
N ARG A 218 -21.96 6.76 -2.27
CA ARG A 218 -23.38 7.18 -2.34
C ARG A 218 -24.36 6.07 -2.70
N GLU A 219 -23.92 5.01 -3.39
CA GLU A 219 -24.81 3.91 -3.82
C GLU A 219 -24.96 2.80 -2.78
N GLU A 220 -23.96 2.62 -1.91
CA GLU A 220 -23.99 1.68 -0.78
C GLU A 220 -24.71 2.24 0.47
N ASP A 221 -24.98 3.56 0.50
CA ASP A 221 -25.65 4.28 1.60
C ASP A 221 -27.16 3.99 1.76
N ARG A 222 -27.70 2.97 1.06
CA ARG A 222 -29.12 2.59 1.20
C ARG A 222 -29.42 1.65 2.36
N PHE A 223 -28.42 1.14 3.10
CA PHE A 223 -28.65 0.45 4.36
C PHE A 223 -27.60 0.80 5.42
N GLN A 224 -28.10 1.34 6.53
CA GLN A 224 -27.39 1.80 7.73
C GLN A 224 -26.31 0.83 8.22
N ASN A 225 -25.08 1.31 8.38
CA ASN A 225 -24.12 1.00 9.47
C ASN A 225 -22.75 1.52 9.06
N GLY A 226 -22.05 2.22 9.96
CA GLY A 226 -20.75 2.87 9.70
C GLY A 226 -19.87 2.11 8.70
N MET A 227 -19.72 2.66 7.50
CA MET A 227 -19.19 1.96 6.33
C MET A 227 -17.73 1.56 6.54
N SER A 228 -17.44 0.27 6.38
CA SER A 228 -16.09 -0.24 6.20
C SER A 228 -15.70 -0.11 4.73
N TYR A 229 -14.57 0.52 4.42
CA TYR A 229 -14.06 0.66 3.04
C TYR A 229 -13.55 -0.66 2.44
N HIS A 230 -13.61 -1.75 3.21
CA HIS A 230 -13.18 -3.09 2.80
C HIS A 230 -13.89 -3.58 1.53
N GLY A 231 -15.21 -3.43 1.45
CA GLY A 231 -16.01 -3.86 0.28
C GLY A 231 -15.57 -3.12 -0.99
N PRO A 232 -15.69 -1.78 -1.03
CA PRO A 232 -15.21 -0.97 -2.14
C PRO A 232 -13.75 -1.23 -2.52
N LEU A 233 -12.83 -1.30 -1.55
CA LEU A 233 -11.41 -1.54 -1.83
C LEU A 233 -11.18 -2.91 -2.47
N THR A 234 -11.78 -3.97 -1.94
CA THR A 234 -11.59 -5.33 -2.49
C THR A 234 -12.18 -5.47 -3.89
N SER A 235 -13.36 -4.91 -4.14
CA SER A 235 -13.97 -4.88 -5.48
C SER A 235 -13.13 -4.09 -6.48
N PHE A 236 -12.59 -2.94 -6.06
CA PHE A 236 -11.68 -2.16 -6.89
C PHE A 236 -10.43 -2.97 -7.25
N LEU A 237 -9.73 -3.52 -6.24
CA LEU A 237 -8.52 -4.33 -6.40
C LEU A 237 -8.74 -5.52 -7.34
N LYS A 238 -9.87 -6.23 -7.22
CA LYS A 238 -10.24 -7.34 -8.13
C LYS A 238 -10.29 -6.90 -9.60
N LEU A 239 -10.83 -5.72 -9.89
CA LEU A 239 -10.93 -5.22 -11.26
C LEU A 239 -9.58 -4.74 -11.78
N ILE A 240 -8.91 -3.87 -11.03
CA ILE A 240 -7.71 -3.20 -11.51
C ILE A 240 -6.53 -4.16 -11.66
N THR A 241 -6.42 -5.18 -10.78
CA THR A 241 -5.36 -6.22 -10.87
C THR A 241 -5.49 -7.15 -12.07
N THR A 242 -6.57 -7.05 -12.86
CA THR A 242 -6.66 -7.74 -14.17
C THR A 242 -5.83 -7.06 -15.25
N THR A 243 -5.47 -5.79 -15.07
CA THR A 243 -4.79 -4.98 -16.09
C THR A 243 -3.48 -4.36 -15.58
N GLU A 244 -3.44 -3.98 -14.31
CA GLU A 244 -2.29 -3.34 -13.67
C GLU A 244 -1.66 -4.27 -12.63
N ASN A 245 -0.33 -4.20 -12.50
CA ASN A 245 0.39 -4.91 -11.46
C ASN A 245 0.43 -4.05 -10.18
N ILE A 246 -0.42 -4.38 -9.21
CA ILE A 246 -0.51 -3.63 -7.95
C ILE A 246 0.27 -4.34 -6.85
N VAL A 247 1.13 -3.56 -6.19
CA VAL A 247 1.97 -4.01 -5.08
C VAL A 247 1.71 -3.12 -3.87
N LEU A 248 1.17 -3.73 -2.81
CA LEU A 248 1.02 -3.06 -1.52
C LEU A 248 2.29 -3.26 -0.70
N VAL A 249 2.88 -2.17 -0.21
CA VAL A 249 4.15 -2.20 0.53
C VAL A 249 3.87 -1.79 1.97
N VAL A 250 4.05 -2.71 2.90
CA VAL A 250 3.95 -2.45 4.33
C VAL A 250 5.37 -2.37 4.89
N ASP A 251 5.83 -1.16 5.22
CA ASP A 251 7.15 -0.89 5.80
C ASP A 251 7.01 -0.27 7.19
N GLU A 252 8.13 -0.07 7.89
CA GLU A 252 8.18 0.61 9.20
C GLU A 252 7.29 -0.04 10.29
N MET A 253 7.27 -1.37 10.33
CA MET A 253 6.47 -2.17 11.28
C MET A 253 6.96 -2.13 12.74
N ASP A 254 7.95 -1.30 13.06
CA ASP A 254 8.54 -1.20 14.40
C ASP A 254 7.50 -0.76 15.45
N GLY A 255 6.46 -0.03 15.04
CA GLY A 255 5.33 0.35 15.89
C GLY A 255 4.47 -0.81 16.41
N LEU A 256 4.65 -2.02 15.87
CA LEU A 256 3.98 -3.25 16.33
C LEU A 256 4.80 -4.04 17.37
N PHE A 257 5.97 -3.55 17.76
CA PHE A 257 6.83 -4.30 18.69
C PHE A 257 6.08 -4.63 19.99
N CYS A 258 6.00 -5.93 20.32
CA CYS A 258 5.25 -6.48 21.46
C CYS A 258 3.72 -6.27 21.46
N ASP A 259 3.10 -5.75 20.40
CA ASP A 259 1.64 -5.64 20.27
C ASP A 259 1.08 -6.74 19.36
N SER A 260 0.82 -7.90 19.96
CA SER A 260 0.32 -9.09 19.27
C SER A 260 -1.09 -8.91 18.69
N GLU A 261 -1.94 -8.12 19.35
CA GLU A 261 -3.31 -7.88 18.90
C GLU A 261 -3.33 -6.99 17.66
N ALA A 262 -2.47 -5.96 17.62
CA ALA A 262 -2.29 -5.14 16.43
C ALA A 262 -1.71 -5.93 15.26
N ALA A 263 -0.68 -6.75 15.50
CA ALA A 263 -0.12 -7.60 14.46
C ALA A 263 -1.12 -8.60 13.89
N LEU A 264 -1.96 -9.21 14.73
CA LEU A 264 -3.01 -10.11 14.27
C LEU A 264 -4.06 -9.37 13.42
N ARG A 265 -4.43 -8.13 13.79
CA ARG A 265 -5.31 -7.30 12.96
C ARG A 265 -4.69 -7.00 11.60
N VAL A 266 -3.45 -6.53 11.57
CA VAL A 266 -2.71 -6.24 10.33
C VAL A 266 -2.61 -7.49 9.46
N ALA A 267 -2.21 -8.63 10.04
CA ALA A 267 -2.10 -9.89 9.33
C ALA A 267 -3.43 -10.35 8.73
N ASN A 268 -4.53 -10.25 9.51
CA ASN A 268 -5.87 -10.59 9.03
C ASN A 268 -6.32 -9.69 7.89
N THR A 269 -6.09 -8.38 7.96
CA THR A 269 -6.44 -7.45 6.88
C THR A 269 -5.65 -7.76 5.61
N LEU A 270 -4.33 -7.95 5.70
CA LEU A 270 -3.50 -8.27 4.52
C LEU A 270 -3.88 -9.61 3.88
N ILE A 271 -4.11 -10.64 4.70
CA ILE A 271 -4.57 -11.94 4.20
C ILE A 271 -5.97 -11.83 3.59
N GLY A 272 -6.88 -11.10 4.24
CA GLY A 272 -8.24 -10.87 3.75
C GLY A 272 -8.26 -10.17 2.39
N LEU A 273 -7.47 -9.11 2.23
CA LEU A 273 -7.31 -8.40 0.96
C LEU A 273 -6.74 -9.33 -0.13
N ARG A 274 -5.72 -10.14 0.19
CA ARG A 274 -5.14 -11.10 -0.76
C ARG A 274 -6.11 -12.21 -1.15
N GLN A 275 -6.88 -12.74 -0.20
CA GLN A 275 -7.92 -13.74 -0.48
C GLN A 275 -9.02 -13.17 -1.38
N ALA A 276 -9.40 -11.91 -1.15
CA ALA A 276 -10.39 -11.24 -1.98
C ALA A 276 -9.84 -10.90 -3.37
N ALA A 277 -8.57 -10.49 -3.50
CA ALA A 277 -7.92 -10.16 -4.76
C ALA A 277 -6.68 -11.05 -5.00
N PRO A 278 -6.84 -12.25 -5.59
CA PRO A 278 -5.76 -13.25 -5.69
C PRO A 278 -4.55 -12.82 -6.53
N ARG A 279 -4.71 -11.81 -7.40
CA ARG A 279 -3.63 -11.28 -8.26
C ARG A 279 -2.87 -10.11 -7.63
N MET A 280 -3.29 -9.66 -6.45
CA MET A 280 -2.62 -8.60 -5.72
C MET A 280 -1.30 -9.10 -5.13
N LYS A 281 -0.27 -8.25 -5.15
CA LYS A 281 1.01 -8.50 -4.52
C LYS A 281 1.17 -7.68 -3.24
N VAL A 282 1.79 -8.26 -2.24
CA VAL A 282 2.04 -7.59 -0.95
C VAL A 282 3.49 -7.81 -0.57
N ILE A 283 4.21 -6.73 -0.27
CA ILE A 283 5.54 -6.79 0.35
C ILE A 283 5.37 -6.41 1.81
N PHE A 284 5.75 -7.35 2.67
CA PHE A 284 5.73 -7.20 4.11
C PHE A 284 7.17 -7.07 4.63
N SER A 285 7.60 -5.83 4.89
CA SER A 285 8.94 -5.49 5.38
C SER A 285 8.98 -5.50 6.91
N VAL A 286 9.75 -6.41 7.50
CA VAL A 286 9.82 -6.59 8.95
C VAL A 286 11.25 -6.89 9.40
N ASN A 287 11.61 -6.50 10.62
CA ASN A 287 12.88 -6.92 11.22
C ASN A 287 12.69 -8.26 11.94
N ASP A 288 13.74 -9.07 12.06
CA ASP A 288 13.65 -10.41 12.66
C ASP A 288 13.24 -10.34 14.14
N ASP A 289 13.71 -9.32 14.87
CA ASP A 289 13.30 -9.07 16.26
C ASP A 289 11.80 -8.77 16.39
N VAL A 290 11.25 -7.90 15.53
CA VAL A 290 9.80 -7.59 15.48
C VAL A 290 9.00 -8.83 15.03
N TRP A 291 9.50 -9.59 14.06
CA TRP A 291 8.86 -10.82 13.61
C TRP A 291 8.77 -11.85 14.74
N GLU A 292 9.88 -12.10 15.43
CA GLU A 292 9.96 -13.07 16.52
C GLU A 292 9.11 -12.64 17.72
N SER A 293 9.18 -11.36 18.11
CA SER A 293 8.46 -10.84 19.27
C SER A 293 6.95 -10.78 19.07
N THR A 294 6.52 -10.46 17.84
CA THR A 294 5.13 -10.04 17.60
C THR A 294 4.36 -11.03 16.73
N PHE A 295 4.96 -11.60 15.69
CA PHE A 295 4.26 -12.45 14.72
C PHE A 295 4.43 -13.94 15.01
N SER A 296 5.67 -14.45 15.05
CA SER A 296 6.00 -15.88 15.03
C SER A 296 5.32 -16.75 16.11
N ARG A 297 5.04 -16.18 17.29
CA ARG A 297 4.48 -16.92 18.44
C ARG A 297 2.99 -16.66 18.67
N ARG A 298 2.38 -15.77 17.88
CA ARG A 298 1.08 -15.15 18.21
C ARG A 298 0.08 -15.23 17.06
N ILE A 299 0.55 -15.28 15.81
CA ILE A 299 -0.34 -15.56 14.69
C ILE A 299 -0.58 -17.08 14.57
N PRO A 300 -1.77 -17.51 14.13
CA PRO A 300 -2.02 -18.92 13.83
C PRO A 300 -1.03 -19.48 12.80
N LEU A 301 -0.64 -20.75 12.96
CA LEU A 301 0.34 -21.42 12.08
C LEU A 301 -0.02 -21.30 10.59
N GLY A 302 -1.29 -21.51 10.22
CA GLY A 302 -1.71 -21.39 8.83
C GLY A 302 -1.60 -19.97 8.24
N MET A 303 -1.54 -18.92 9.07
CA MET A 303 -1.20 -17.57 8.60
C MET A 303 0.31 -17.41 8.50
N GLN A 304 1.05 -17.94 9.47
CA GLN A 304 2.51 -17.92 9.47
C GLN A 304 3.06 -18.56 8.20
N ASP A 305 2.55 -19.74 7.82
CA ASP A 305 2.94 -20.44 6.59
C ASP A 305 2.76 -19.55 5.35
N ARG A 306 1.69 -18.74 5.30
CA ARG A 306 1.43 -17.82 4.18
C ARG A 306 2.41 -16.66 4.11
N PHE A 307 2.87 -16.15 5.26
CA PHE A 307 3.91 -15.11 5.32
C PHE A 307 5.32 -15.70 5.12
N GLU A 308 5.49 -17.00 5.37
CA GLU A 308 6.76 -17.72 5.22
C GLU A 308 6.92 -18.42 3.85
N ASP A 309 5.88 -18.43 3.04
CA ASP A 309 5.88 -19.01 1.69
C ASP A 309 6.92 -18.37 0.76
N SER A 310 7.07 -17.04 0.83
CA SER A 310 8.04 -16.29 0.02
C SER A 310 8.83 -15.32 0.91
N VAL A 311 9.93 -15.79 1.50
CA VAL A 311 10.80 -14.99 2.38
C VAL A 311 12.08 -14.57 1.67
N ILE A 312 12.33 -13.26 1.66
CA ILE A 312 13.60 -12.68 1.22
C ILE A 312 14.28 -12.10 2.45
N ARG A 313 15.33 -12.77 2.94
CA ARG A 313 16.12 -12.31 4.08
C ARG A 313 17.38 -11.60 3.60
N LEU A 314 17.53 -10.33 4.00
CA LEU A 314 18.74 -9.55 3.77
C LEU A 314 19.88 -10.07 4.63
N GLN A 315 21.07 -10.15 4.04
CA GLN A 315 22.29 -10.60 4.71
C GLN A 315 23.22 -9.39 4.96
N PRO A 316 24.26 -9.53 5.79
CA PRO A 316 25.35 -8.56 5.82
C PRO A 316 25.95 -8.38 4.42
N LEU A 317 26.43 -7.18 4.13
CA LEU A 317 27.07 -6.84 2.88
C LEU A 317 28.46 -7.48 2.80
N ASP A 318 28.82 -7.88 1.58
CA ASP A 318 30.18 -8.24 1.23
C ASP A 318 31.04 -6.99 0.98
N GLU A 319 32.36 -7.15 1.04
CA GLU A 319 33.32 -6.05 0.88
C GLU A 319 33.12 -5.26 -0.43
N ALA A 320 32.73 -5.93 -1.51
CA ALA A 320 32.48 -5.25 -2.79
C ALA A 320 31.28 -4.30 -2.69
N SER A 321 30.14 -4.77 -2.13
CA SER A 321 28.97 -3.92 -1.92
C SER A 321 29.24 -2.77 -0.95
N VAL A 322 30.11 -2.97 0.05
CA VAL A 322 30.53 -1.89 0.98
C VAL A 322 31.26 -0.79 0.23
N LEU A 323 32.23 -1.16 -0.62
CA LEU A 323 32.98 -0.19 -1.41
C LEU A 323 32.09 0.59 -2.38
N GLU A 324 31.14 -0.07 -3.02
CA GLU A 324 30.18 0.60 -3.91
C GLU A 324 29.29 1.60 -3.16
N LEU A 325 28.77 1.23 -1.99
CA LEU A 325 27.98 2.11 -1.13
C LEU A 325 28.77 3.37 -0.76
N LEU A 326 30.07 3.23 -0.48
CA LEU A 326 30.96 4.35 -0.17
C LEU A 326 31.30 5.18 -1.41
N ARG A 327 31.62 4.56 -2.55
CA ARG A 327 31.99 5.22 -3.81
C ARG A 327 30.88 6.13 -4.34
N ILE A 328 29.62 5.71 -4.21
CA ILE A 328 28.48 6.51 -4.65
C ILE A 328 28.40 7.86 -3.92
N ARG A 329 28.86 7.95 -2.67
CA ARG A 329 28.82 9.18 -1.86
C ARG A 329 30.17 9.88 -1.77
N TYR A 330 31.27 9.15 -1.96
CA TYR A 330 32.64 9.64 -1.83
C TYR A 330 33.55 8.96 -2.86
N VAL A 331 33.51 9.47 -4.10
CA VAL A 331 34.11 8.87 -5.30
C VAL A 331 35.62 8.64 -5.15
N ASP A 332 36.37 9.64 -4.67
CA ASP A 332 37.84 9.63 -4.71
C ASP A 332 38.52 9.05 -3.46
N GLY A 333 37.78 8.64 -2.42
CA GLY A 333 38.39 8.19 -1.16
C GLY A 333 37.63 7.08 -0.43
N ALA A 334 36.81 6.32 -1.15
CA ALA A 334 36.08 5.18 -0.59
C ALA A 334 37.01 4.09 -0.01
N GLU A 335 38.13 3.80 -0.69
CA GLU A 335 39.13 2.81 -0.24
C GLU A 335 39.82 3.24 1.07
N ASP A 336 40.28 4.49 1.13
CA ASP A 336 40.91 5.07 2.32
C ASP A 336 39.94 5.12 3.51
N LEU A 337 38.66 5.36 3.23
CA LEU A 337 37.61 5.37 4.23
C LEU A 337 37.35 3.94 4.74
N ARG A 338 37.27 2.95 3.85
CA ARG A 338 37.08 1.55 4.23
C ARG A 338 38.19 1.03 5.13
N GLN A 339 39.45 1.39 4.85
CA GLN A 339 40.60 1.02 5.69
C GLN A 339 40.55 1.63 7.09
N LYS A 340 39.91 2.80 7.24
CA LYS A 340 39.75 3.48 8.53
C LYS A 340 38.51 3.03 9.31
N ILE A 341 37.57 2.34 8.65
CA ILE A 341 36.36 1.81 9.28
C ILE A 341 36.69 0.47 9.96
N ASP A 342 36.64 0.48 11.29
CA ASP A 342 36.77 -0.72 12.12
C ASP A 342 35.37 -1.28 12.41
N LEU A 343 34.91 -2.20 11.58
CA LEU A 343 33.65 -2.94 11.75
C LEU A 343 33.91 -4.43 11.63
N ASN A 344 33.30 -5.22 12.51
CA ASN A 344 33.33 -6.68 12.42
C ASN A 344 32.52 -7.16 11.21
N ASP A 345 32.80 -8.35 10.70
CA ASP A 345 32.09 -8.96 9.57
C ASP A 345 30.55 -9.04 9.77
N GLY A 346 30.08 -9.18 11.01
CA GLY A 346 28.65 -9.19 11.36
C GLY A 346 27.98 -7.80 11.40
N ASP A 347 28.76 -6.73 11.34
CA ASP A 347 28.30 -5.33 11.39
C ASP A 347 28.41 -4.62 10.03
N LEU A 348 28.74 -5.35 8.95
CA LEU A 348 28.76 -4.84 7.58
C LEU A 348 27.33 -4.69 7.04
N TYR A 349 26.63 -3.63 7.43
CA TYR A 349 25.32 -3.29 6.89
C TYR A 349 25.23 -1.80 6.61
N PRO A 350 24.39 -1.35 5.64
CA PRO A 350 24.42 0.00 5.09
C PRO A 350 24.47 1.09 6.15
N ARG A 351 23.59 1.03 7.16
CA ARG A 351 23.50 2.07 8.18
C ARG A 351 24.73 2.15 9.09
N ALA A 352 25.35 1.03 9.46
CA ALA A 352 26.57 1.05 10.27
C ALA A 352 27.73 1.64 9.48
N ILE A 353 27.89 1.21 8.23
CA ILE A 353 28.95 1.69 7.33
C ILE A 353 28.80 3.20 7.12
N LEU A 354 27.61 3.67 6.77
CA LEU A 354 27.35 5.11 6.56
C LEU A 354 27.56 5.94 7.84
N ARG A 355 27.26 5.37 9.02
CA ARG A 355 27.53 6.05 10.30
C ARG A 355 29.03 6.11 10.60
N ALA A 356 29.75 5.01 10.46
CA ALA A 356 31.20 4.97 10.67
C ALA A 356 31.94 5.90 9.68
N ALA A 357 31.53 5.88 8.42
CA ALA A 357 31.98 6.81 7.37
C ALA A 357 31.79 8.28 7.79
N ARG A 358 30.60 8.61 8.28
CA ARG A 358 30.27 9.96 8.76
C ARG A 358 31.19 10.38 9.91
N ASP A 359 31.35 9.51 10.91
CA ASP A 359 32.13 9.81 12.12
C ASP A 359 33.60 10.08 11.78
N ILE A 360 34.19 9.30 10.86
CA ILE A 360 35.57 9.49 10.40
C ILE A 360 35.74 10.82 9.65
N ILE A 361 34.80 11.19 8.79
CA ILE A 361 34.86 12.46 8.04
C ILE A 361 34.63 13.65 8.97
N ASP A 362 33.73 13.53 9.95
CA ASP A 362 33.52 14.57 10.95
C ASP A 362 34.77 14.75 11.83
N LEU A 363 35.48 13.67 12.17
CA LEU A 363 36.77 13.71 12.87
C LEU A 363 37.87 14.37 12.02
N GLN A 364 37.99 14.00 10.74
CA GLN A 364 38.95 14.63 9.81
C GLN A 364 38.68 16.13 9.65
N ALA A 365 37.42 16.51 9.43
CA ALA A 365 37.02 17.91 9.32
C ALA A 365 37.26 18.71 10.61
N THR A 366 37.14 18.06 11.78
CA THR A 366 37.44 18.69 13.07
C THR A 366 38.95 18.85 13.30
N SER A 367 39.74 17.86 12.87
CA SER A 367 41.21 17.89 12.91
C SER A 367 41.80 18.92 11.95
N GLU A 368 41.25 19.04 10.74
CA GLU A 368 41.64 20.09 9.79
C GLU A 368 41.29 21.49 10.30
N LYS A 369 40.13 21.66 10.94
CA LYS A 369 39.75 22.93 11.57
C LYS A 369 40.63 23.28 12.76
N SER A 370 41.05 22.31 13.57
CA SER A 370 41.96 22.55 14.69
C SER A 370 43.39 22.85 14.21
N ALA A 371 43.86 22.16 13.16
CA ALA A 371 45.15 22.43 12.52
C ALA A 371 45.17 23.79 11.80
N ALA A 372 44.07 24.18 11.15
CA ALA A 372 43.92 25.52 10.54
C ALA A 372 43.92 26.61 11.62
N LYS A 373 43.20 26.42 12.74
CA LYS A 373 43.25 27.35 13.88
C LYS A 373 44.65 27.43 14.52
N GLN A 374 45.38 26.32 14.62
CA GLN A 374 46.76 26.34 15.10
C GLN A 374 47.69 27.07 14.12
N ARG A 375 47.50 26.92 12.81
CA ARG A 375 48.24 27.68 11.79
C ARG A 375 47.92 29.17 11.81
N GLU A 376 46.66 29.56 12.02
CA GLU A 376 46.28 30.97 12.22
C GLU A 376 46.85 31.56 13.51
N VAL A 377 46.95 30.79 14.60
CA VAL A 377 47.59 31.24 15.86
C VAL A 377 49.12 31.37 15.69
N ILE A 378 49.75 30.49 14.92
CA ILE A 378 51.19 30.56 14.63
C ILE A 378 51.50 31.73 13.67
N ASP A 379 50.65 31.97 12.67
CA ASP A 379 50.83 33.07 11.71
C ASP A 379 50.39 34.43 12.29
N GLY A 380 49.46 34.44 13.25
CA GLY A 380 49.13 35.60 14.08
C GLY A 380 50.26 35.99 15.04
N ASN A 381 51.01 35.01 15.56
CA ASN A 381 52.20 35.24 16.39
C ASN A 381 53.44 35.68 15.58
N SER A 382 53.45 35.51 14.25
CA SER A 382 54.55 36.00 13.40
C SER A 382 54.45 37.51 13.10
N ARG A 383 53.28 38.12 13.36
CA ARG A 383 53.01 39.56 13.13
C ARG A 383 53.05 40.44 14.38
N GLN A 384 53.58 39.96 15.51
CA GLN A 384 53.79 40.78 16.70
C GLN A 384 55.27 40.89 17.08
N ARG A 385 56.00 41.72 16.32
CA ARG A 385 57.07 42.55 16.88
C ARG A 385 57.08 43.90 16.19
N LYS A 386 56.36 44.86 16.79
CA LYS A 386 56.85 46.20 17.16
C LYS A 386 55.73 47.00 17.82
N ASP A 387 56.12 47.64 18.92
CA ASP A 387 55.32 48.45 19.83
C ASP A 387 54.44 49.51 19.17
N ILE A 388 53.35 49.86 19.87
CA ILE A 388 52.89 51.19 20.33
C ILE A 388 51.48 50.88 20.89
N GLY A 389 51.23 50.88 22.21
CA GLY A 389 51.15 52.08 23.04
C GLY A 389 49.67 52.38 23.33
N PHE A 390 49.30 52.32 24.61
CA PHE A 390 48.09 52.86 25.26
C PHE A 390 46.81 52.01 25.40
N ALA A 391 46.29 52.14 26.63
CA ALA A 391 44.93 51.91 27.13
C ALA A 391 44.51 50.47 27.44
N GLU A 392 44.89 50.04 28.63
CA GLU A 392 44.11 49.14 29.48
C GLU A 392 42.74 49.79 29.78
N ILE A 393 41.65 49.24 29.23
CA ILE A 393 40.28 49.57 29.62
C ILE A 393 39.43 48.30 29.69
N SER A 394 39.22 47.90 30.95
CA SER A 394 38.03 47.31 31.56
C SER A 394 37.09 46.41 30.74
N SER A 395 36.99 45.17 31.19
CA SER A 395 35.76 44.40 31.41
C SER A 395 34.46 45.12 31.02
N GLU A 396 33.87 44.73 29.89
CA GLU A 396 32.50 45.10 29.57
C GLU A 396 31.54 44.51 30.60
N LYS A 397 30.97 45.44 31.36
CA LYS A 397 29.84 45.29 32.27
C LYS A 397 28.73 44.47 31.63
N VAL A 398 28.35 43.39 32.31
CA VAL A 398 26.99 42.85 32.25
C VAL A 398 26.07 43.92 32.84
N VAL A 399 25.24 44.54 32.02
CA VAL A 399 24.14 45.38 32.48
C VAL A 399 22.97 44.43 32.75
N GLU A 400 22.63 44.26 34.03
CA GLU A 400 21.32 43.73 34.43
C GLU A 400 20.27 44.77 34.06
N THR A 401 19.30 44.38 33.23
CA THR A 401 18.05 45.13 33.06
C THR A 401 16.91 44.23 33.47
N ASP A 402 16.19 44.63 34.52
CA ASP A 402 14.89 44.08 34.88
C ASP A 402 13.89 44.36 33.75
N LEU A 403 13.20 43.31 33.27
CA LEU A 403 12.10 43.44 32.33
C LEU A 403 10.80 43.67 33.11
N THR A 404 10.07 44.73 32.77
CA THR A 404 8.68 44.95 33.15
C THR A 404 7.72 44.07 32.31
N GLU A 405 6.50 43.86 32.81
CA GLU A 405 5.48 42.91 32.36
C GLU A 405 4.91 43.09 30.92
N SER A 406 5.59 43.78 30.00
CA SER A 406 5.05 44.02 28.64
C SER A 406 6.04 43.82 27.46
N GLY A 407 7.01 42.93 27.62
CA GLY A 407 7.49 42.07 26.53
C GLY A 407 7.88 42.68 25.16
N LYS A 408 8.55 43.84 25.10
CA LYS A 408 9.32 44.28 23.91
C LYS A 408 10.57 45.09 24.31
N PRO A 409 11.74 44.84 23.70
CA PRO A 409 12.92 45.70 23.89
C PRO A 409 12.94 46.88 22.90
N ASP A 410 13.31 48.05 23.39
CA ASP A 410 13.68 49.22 22.58
C ASP A 410 15.11 49.04 22.05
N ILE A 411 15.32 49.48 20.80
CA ILE A 411 16.53 49.46 19.95
C ILE A 411 16.61 48.26 18.97
N PRO A 412 16.60 48.52 17.65
CA PRO A 412 16.75 47.50 16.62
C PRO A 412 18.25 47.19 16.41
N PHE A 413 18.56 45.96 16.02
CA PHE A 413 19.91 45.45 15.71
C PHE A 413 20.77 45.01 16.91
N ALA A 414 20.27 44.03 17.66
CA ALA A 414 21.12 43.00 18.26
C ALA A 414 20.33 41.69 18.35
N SER A 415 20.79 40.65 17.66
CA SER A 415 20.22 39.31 17.75
C SER A 415 20.75 38.60 19.00
N PRO A 416 19.93 38.28 20.02
CA PRO A 416 20.42 37.63 21.23
C PRO A 416 20.74 36.15 20.96
N VAL A 417 22.00 35.78 21.16
CA VAL A 417 22.45 34.38 21.19
C VAL A 417 22.03 33.77 22.54
N VAL A 418 20.94 32.99 22.53
CA VAL A 418 20.49 32.24 23.71
C VAL A 418 21.43 31.05 23.94
N LYS A 419 22.29 31.13 24.96
CA LYS A 419 23.04 29.97 25.46
C LYS A 419 22.13 29.15 26.38
N ASN A 420 21.58 28.05 25.86
CA ASN A 420 20.93 27.02 26.68
C ASN A 420 21.97 26.40 27.64
N LYS A 421 21.84 26.67 28.94
CA LYS A 421 22.61 25.99 29.99
C LYS A 421 22.01 24.60 30.23
N TYR A 422 22.58 23.58 29.58
CA TYR A 422 22.61 22.21 30.12
C TYR A 422 23.82 22.11 31.07
N PRO A 423 23.77 21.35 32.18
CA PRO A 423 22.89 20.20 32.46
C PRO A 423 21.75 20.48 33.46
N PRO A 424 20.72 19.61 33.54
CA PRO A 424 19.56 19.80 34.41
C PRO A 424 19.93 19.77 35.89
N LYS A 425 19.39 20.73 36.65
CA LYS A 425 19.46 20.75 38.13
C LYS A 425 18.79 19.50 38.70
N THR A 426 19.43 18.88 39.70
CA THR A 426 18.89 17.77 40.47
C THR A 426 17.54 18.12 41.11
N VAL A 427 16.50 17.34 40.80
CA VAL A 427 15.16 17.47 41.40
C VAL A 427 15.22 17.05 42.87
N ARG A 428 14.95 17.98 43.79
CA ARG A 428 14.67 17.64 45.19
C ARG A 428 13.33 16.89 45.25
N ARG A 429 13.33 15.68 45.80
CA ARG A 429 12.10 14.92 46.08
C ARG A 429 11.26 15.70 47.09
N VAL A 430 10.15 16.26 46.62
CA VAL A 430 9.09 16.78 47.50
C VAL A 430 8.25 15.59 47.94
N THR A 431 8.25 15.30 49.24
CA THR A 431 7.35 14.34 49.88
C THR A 431 5.90 14.83 49.79
N ILE A 432 5.05 14.03 49.15
CA ILE A 432 3.60 14.24 49.08
C ILE A 432 3.02 14.08 50.51
N PRO A 433 2.20 15.01 51.02
CA PRO A 433 1.53 14.86 52.30
C PRO A 433 0.51 13.70 52.24
N ARG A 434 0.64 12.77 53.21
CA ARG A 434 -0.22 11.58 53.40
C ARG A 434 -1.65 11.97 53.78
N LYS A 435 -2.49 12.39 52.82
CA LYS A 435 -3.94 12.51 53.02
C LYS A 435 -4.79 12.19 51.78
N TYR A 436 -4.38 11.22 50.96
CA TYR A 436 -5.32 10.53 50.06
C TYR A 436 -4.95 9.05 49.99
N LEU A 437 -5.53 8.28 50.92
CA LEU A 437 -5.47 6.82 50.92
C LEU A 437 -6.48 6.34 49.88
N VAL A 438 -6.02 5.98 48.68
CA VAL A 438 -6.88 5.31 47.69
C VAL A 438 -7.18 3.90 48.23
N GLN A 439 -8.42 3.71 48.66
CA GLN A 439 -8.94 2.43 49.11
C GLN A 439 -8.99 1.48 47.91
N ARG A 440 -8.15 0.44 47.90
CA ARG A 440 -8.29 -0.67 46.94
C ARG A 440 -9.65 -1.31 47.18
N ILE A 441 -10.57 -1.11 46.24
CA ILE A 441 -11.79 -1.90 46.16
C ILE A 441 -11.36 -3.33 45.79
N ARG A 442 -11.31 -4.21 46.79
CA ARG A 442 -11.42 -5.66 46.57
C ARG A 442 -12.85 -5.88 46.06
N GLN A 443 -13.01 -6.26 44.80
CA GLN A 443 -14.25 -6.93 44.39
C GLN A 443 -14.33 -8.23 45.21
N LYS A 444 -15.32 -8.30 46.11
CA LYS A 444 -15.78 -9.55 46.71
C LYS A 444 -16.37 -10.39 45.57
N SER A 445 -15.79 -11.55 45.31
CA SER A 445 -16.48 -12.64 44.67
C SER A 445 -17.49 -13.19 45.67
N ASP A 446 -18.74 -12.75 45.58
CA ASP A 446 -19.87 -13.47 46.16
C ASP A 446 -20.12 -14.71 45.28
N SER A 447 -19.38 -15.78 45.57
CA SER A 447 -19.71 -17.12 45.11
C SER A 447 -20.82 -17.69 46.00
N ALA A 448 -22.08 -17.45 45.62
CA ALA A 448 -23.20 -18.27 46.06
C ALA A 448 -23.22 -19.56 45.21
N PRO A 449 -23.32 -20.76 45.80
CA PRO A 449 -23.41 -22.00 45.04
C PRO A 449 -24.76 -22.08 44.32
N LEU A 450 -24.74 -22.14 42.99
CA LEU A 450 -25.91 -22.55 42.20
C LEU A 450 -26.04 -24.09 42.24
N PRO A 451 -27.25 -24.65 42.34
CA PRO A 451 -27.46 -26.09 42.37
C PRO A 451 -27.13 -26.73 41.01
N PRO A 452 -26.71 -28.01 40.98
CA PRO A 452 -26.36 -28.68 39.73
C PRO A 452 -27.60 -28.86 38.84
N ALA A 453 -27.48 -28.41 37.58
CA ALA A 453 -28.46 -28.67 36.54
C ALA A 453 -28.39 -30.15 36.08
N PRO A 454 -29.53 -30.76 35.69
CA PRO A 454 -29.60 -32.16 35.26
C PRO A 454 -28.91 -32.37 33.90
N PRO A 455 -28.45 -33.61 33.59
CA PRO A 455 -27.68 -33.87 32.38
C PRO A 455 -28.54 -33.75 31.12
N LEU A 456 -28.08 -32.93 30.18
CA LEU A 456 -28.59 -32.90 28.81
C LEU A 456 -28.03 -34.10 28.03
N HIS A 457 -28.92 -34.99 27.60
CA HIS A 457 -28.63 -36.02 26.62
C HIS A 457 -28.27 -35.38 25.27
N THR A 458 -27.03 -35.58 24.82
CA THR A 458 -26.58 -35.18 23.48
C THR A 458 -26.71 -36.39 22.54
N SER A 459 -27.81 -36.48 21.81
CA SER A 459 -27.86 -37.26 20.57
C SER A 459 -27.36 -36.35 19.44
N PHE A 460 -26.04 -36.34 19.23
CA PHE A 460 -25.42 -35.71 18.07
C PHE A 460 -25.27 -36.78 16.99
N GLU A 461 -26.21 -36.80 16.03
CA GLU A 461 -26.11 -37.62 14.82
C GLU A 461 -25.23 -36.87 13.81
N SER A 462 -24.11 -37.50 13.42
CA SER A 462 -23.15 -36.96 12.44
C SER A 462 -23.76 -36.94 11.03
N PRO A 463 -23.60 -35.86 10.25
CA PRO A 463 -24.12 -35.74 8.89
C PRO A 463 -23.28 -36.48 7.84
N PHE A 464 -22.23 -37.21 8.24
CA PHE A 464 -21.42 -38.01 7.32
C PHE A 464 -21.73 -39.49 7.50
N ARG A 465 -22.79 -39.96 6.83
CA ARG A 465 -22.94 -41.38 6.48
C ARG A 465 -22.90 -41.54 4.96
N LEU A 466 -21.77 -42.08 4.53
CA LEU A 466 -21.56 -42.69 3.22
C LEU A 466 -22.58 -43.80 3.01
N THR A 467 -23.44 -43.63 2.02
CA THR A 467 -24.31 -44.69 1.50
C THR A 467 -23.55 -45.47 0.44
N ASP A 468 -23.00 -46.62 0.83
CA ASP A 468 -22.73 -47.73 -0.09
C ASP A 468 -23.91 -48.72 -0.04
N SER A 469 -24.37 -49.11 -1.23
CA SER A 469 -25.39 -50.15 -1.47
C SER A 469 -24.74 -51.55 -1.38
N PRO A 470 -25.39 -52.71 -1.68
CA PRO A 470 -26.81 -53.02 -1.91
C PRO A 470 -27.29 -54.31 -1.17
N LYS A 471 -28.61 -54.59 -1.15
CA LYS A 471 -29.14 -55.97 -1.39
C LYS A 471 -30.66 -56.03 -1.61
N SER A 472 -30.96 -56.75 -2.69
CA SER A 472 -32.19 -57.32 -3.26
C SER A 472 -33.44 -57.58 -2.41
N ARG A 473 -34.55 -57.66 -3.17
CA ARG A 473 -35.78 -58.50 -3.02
C ARG A 473 -37.00 -57.66 -2.61
N GLY A 474 -38.12 -57.58 -3.33
CA GLY A 474 -38.61 -58.21 -4.55
C GLY A 474 -40.15 -58.14 -4.52
N GLY A 475 -40.81 -57.90 -5.68
CA GLY A 475 -42.27 -58.02 -5.90
C GLY A 475 -43.11 -56.88 -5.28
N GLU A 476 -44.23 -56.42 -5.81
CA GLU A 476 -45.08 -56.81 -6.94
C GLU A 476 -45.94 -55.59 -7.34
N ALA A 477 -46.56 -55.71 -8.51
CA ALA A 477 -47.42 -54.74 -9.18
C ALA A 477 -48.61 -54.23 -8.35
N SER A 478 -49.07 -52.99 -8.65
CA SER A 478 -50.47 -52.72 -9.01
C SER A 478 -50.63 -51.30 -9.55
N ALA A 479 -51.29 -51.21 -10.70
CA ALA A 479 -51.66 -50.00 -11.40
C ALA A 479 -52.93 -49.39 -10.79
N THR A 480 -53.00 -48.06 -10.72
CA THR A 480 -54.27 -47.34 -10.94
C THR A 480 -54.01 -45.88 -11.37
N SER A 481 -54.64 -45.56 -12.48
CA SER A 481 -54.92 -44.25 -13.08
C SER A 481 -55.56 -43.25 -12.12
N ILE A 482 -55.34 -41.95 -12.35
CA ILE A 482 -56.36 -40.89 -12.51
C ILE A 482 -55.68 -39.63 -13.10
N SER A 483 -56.34 -39.03 -14.10
CA SER A 483 -55.95 -37.88 -14.93
C SER A 483 -56.36 -36.52 -14.30
N PRO A 484 -55.99 -35.35 -14.89
CA PRO A 484 -55.92 -34.04 -14.24
C PRO A 484 -57.21 -33.20 -14.42
N PRO A 485 -57.34 -32.00 -13.80
CA PRO A 485 -58.32 -31.02 -14.23
C PRO A 485 -57.72 -29.95 -15.16
N ALA A 486 -58.58 -29.50 -16.06
CA ALA A 486 -58.36 -28.56 -17.15
C ALA A 486 -58.84 -27.13 -16.81
N ASN A 487 -58.36 -26.21 -17.65
CA ASN A 487 -58.78 -24.85 -18.03
C ASN A 487 -60.12 -24.27 -17.55
N GLU A 488 -60.09 -22.95 -17.32
CA GLU A 488 -61.02 -21.87 -17.74
C GLU A 488 -60.52 -20.58 -17.02
N ASP A 489 -60.58 -19.34 -17.48
CA ASP A 489 -60.81 -18.70 -18.77
C ASP A 489 -60.38 -17.22 -18.60
N ILE A 490 -60.00 -16.57 -19.70
CA ILE A 490 -59.61 -15.15 -19.80
C ILE A 490 -60.87 -14.25 -19.79
N PRO A 491 -60.76 -12.96 -19.40
CA PRO A 491 -61.21 -11.95 -20.37
C PRO A 491 -60.22 -10.80 -20.55
N SER A 492 -60.08 -10.40 -21.81
CA SER A 492 -59.25 -9.29 -22.29
C SER A 492 -59.89 -7.93 -22.04
N SER A 493 -59.07 -6.89 -21.87
CA SER A 493 -59.38 -5.55 -22.42
C SER A 493 -58.09 -4.82 -22.85
N LYS A 494 -58.15 -4.29 -24.07
CA LYS A 494 -57.13 -3.49 -24.78
C LYS A 494 -57.15 -2.03 -24.30
N ALA A 495 -56.00 -1.36 -24.27
CA ALA A 495 -55.66 -0.19 -25.13
C ALA A 495 -54.42 0.60 -24.63
N GLY A 496 -53.46 0.85 -25.53
CA GLY A 496 -52.56 2.03 -25.47
C GLY A 496 -51.05 1.74 -25.38
N PRO A 497 -50.19 2.33 -26.24
CA PRO A 497 -48.87 1.79 -26.58
C PRO A 497 -47.73 2.41 -25.74
N ALA A 498 -46.70 1.62 -25.44
CA ALA A 498 -45.42 2.13 -24.99
C ALA A 498 -44.30 1.33 -25.66
N ASP A 499 -43.52 2.04 -26.46
CA ASP A 499 -42.38 1.56 -27.24
C ASP A 499 -41.41 0.75 -26.37
N SER A 500 -41.34 -0.55 -26.64
CA SER A 500 -40.21 -1.38 -26.23
C SER A 500 -39.77 -2.15 -27.46
N ASP A 501 -38.92 -1.50 -28.25
CA ASP A 501 -38.18 -2.16 -29.33
C ASP A 501 -37.45 -3.37 -28.70
N SER A 502 -37.93 -4.57 -29.02
CA SER A 502 -37.33 -5.83 -28.62
C SER A 502 -35.90 -5.88 -29.16
N ILE A 503 -34.97 -6.38 -28.33
CA ILE A 503 -33.54 -6.56 -28.69
C ILE A 503 -33.39 -7.35 -30.00
N ASP A 504 -34.32 -8.26 -30.29
CA ASP A 504 -34.34 -9.01 -31.55
C ASP A 504 -34.58 -8.13 -32.79
N GLU A 505 -35.30 -7.01 -32.64
CA GLU A 505 -35.56 -6.06 -33.72
C GLU A 505 -34.36 -5.14 -33.98
N LEU A 506 -33.58 -4.83 -32.94
CA LEU A 506 -32.28 -4.15 -33.08
C LEU A 506 -31.24 -5.04 -33.74
N LEU A 507 -31.22 -6.34 -33.40
CA LEU A 507 -30.36 -7.34 -34.04
C LEU A 507 -30.77 -7.61 -35.51
N ARG A 508 -32.07 -7.52 -35.84
CA ARG A 508 -32.55 -7.61 -37.22
C ARG A 508 -32.12 -6.41 -38.06
N LYS A 509 -32.27 -5.18 -37.55
CA LYS A 509 -31.86 -3.94 -38.23
C LYS A 509 -30.35 -3.89 -38.52
N PHE A 510 -29.53 -4.66 -37.80
CA PHE A 510 -28.09 -4.79 -38.05
C PHE A 510 -27.74 -5.78 -39.18
N ARG A 511 -28.63 -6.72 -39.53
CA ARG A 511 -28.42 -7.65 -40.67
C ARG A 511 -28.81 -7.07 -42.02
N GLU A 512 -29.62 -6.01 -42.03
CA GLU A 512 -30.18 -5.38 -43.24
C GLU A 512 -29.42 -4.13 -43.68
N ARG A 513 -28.34 -3.75 -42.98
CA ARG A 513 -27.37 -2.73 -43.37
C ARG A 513 -26.03 -3.39 -43.66
#